data_AF-A0A433GU21-F1
#
_entry.id   AF-A0A433GU21-F1
#
_cell.length_a   1.000
_cell.length_b   1.000
_cell.length_c   1.000
_cell.angle_alpha   90.00
_cell.angle_beta   90.00
_cell.angle_gamma   90.00
#
_symmetry.space_group_name_H-M   'P 1'
#
loop_
_entity.id
_entity.type
_entity.pdbx_description
1 polymer ?
#
loop_
_entity_poly.entity_id
_entity_poly.type
_entity_poly.pdbx_seq_one_letter_code
_entity_poly.pdbx_strand_id
1 'polypeptide(L)'
;MNLQQVLNEQVKRRGDILDMDKFVIDLVAKYPKGNFSILDDQGQKRFVADADFWPWRDELLAQIEQDIDDISKLMEIESTERFN
;
A
#
# COMPACT_ATOMS: atom_id res chain seq x y z
N MET A 1 -5.20 -9.30 -19.89
CA MET A 1 -4.98 -8.85 -18.50
C MET A 1 -6.36 -8.69 -17.86
N ASN A 2 -6.59 -9.22 -16.66
CA ASN A 2 -7.90 -9.09 -15.99
C ASN A 2 -7.87 -7.87 -15.06
N LEU A 3 -8.34 -6.71 -15.53
CA LEU A 3 -8.32 -5.46 -14.77
C LEU A 3 -9.01 -5.56 -13.41
N GLN A 4 -10.10 -6.32 -13.30
CA GLN A 4 -10.79 -6.54 -12.03
C GLN A 4 -9.91 -7.29 -11.02
N GLN A 5 -9.13 -8.27 -11.49
CA GLN A 5 -8.20 -8.98 -10.62
C GLN A 5 -7.09 -8.04 -10.13
N VAL A 6 -6.51 -7.24 -11.02
CA VAL A 6 -5.46 -6.27 -10.67
C VAL A 6 -5.99 -5.23 -9.68
N LEU A 7 -7.21 -4.72 -9.88
CA LEU A 7 -7.87 -3.80 -8.95
C LEU A 7 -8.00 -4.42 -7.55
N ASN A 8 -8.47 -5.67 -7.47
CA ASN A 8 -8.63 -6.37 -6.20
C ASN A 8 -7.29 -6.57 -5.49
N GLU A 9 -6.22 -6.85 -6.23
CA GLU A 9 -4.86 -6.98 -5.69
C GLU A 9 -4.36 -5.65 -5.10
N GLN A 10 -4.59 -4.52 -5.78
CA GLN A 10 -4.20 -3.20 -5.27
C GLN A 10 -5.03 -2.76 -4.07
N VAL A 11 -6.36 -3.00 -4.08
CA VAL A 11 -7.22 -2.74 -2.92
C VAL A 11 -6.78 -3.58 -1.71
N LYS A 12 -6.41 -4.84 -1.92
CA LYS A 12 -5.85 -5.68 -0.86
C LYS A 12 -4.53 -5.11 -0.35
N ARG A 13 -3.60 -4.72 -1.23
CA ARG A 13 -2.32 -4.11 -0.85
C ARG A 13 -2.52 -2.85 0.00
N ARG A 14 -3.46 -1.98 -0.38
CA ARG A 14 -3.84 -0.81 0.42
C ARG A 14 -4.27 -1.21 1.83
N GLY A 15 -5.13 -2.23 1.94
CA GLY A 15 -5.55 -2.79 3.23
C GLY A 15 -4.38 -3.31 4.06
N ASP A 16 -3.49 -4.10 3.44
CA ASP A 16 -2.33 -4.68 4.11
C ASP A 16 -1.39 -3.59 4.67
N ILE A 17 -1.18 -2.48 3.96
CA ILE A 17 -0.39 -1.33 4.46
C ILE A 17 -1.08 -0.66 5.65
N LEU A 18 -2.39 -0.40 5.58
CA LEU A 18 -3.12 0.23 6.67
C LEU A 18 -3.16 -0.64 7.94
N ASP A 19 -3.20 -1.97 7.79
CA ASP A 19 -3.12 -2.89 8.92
C ASP A 19 -1.70 -2.99 9.48
N MET A 20 -0.67 -2.92 8.63
CA MET A 20 0.72 -2.78 9.06
C MET A 20 0.91 -1.53 9.94
N ASP A 21 0.30 -0.39 9.59
CA ASP A 21 0.44 0.83 10.39
C ASP A 21 -0.13 0.67 11.79
N LYS A 22 -1.33 0.09 11.89
CA LYS A 22 -1.94 -0.21 13.20
C LYS A 22 -1.02 -1.10 14.03
N PHE A 23 -0.47 -2.13 13.40
CA PHE A 23 0.47 -3.03 14.06
C PHE A 23 1.73 -2.30 14.53
N VAL A 24 2.34 -1.46 13.68
CA VAL A 24 3.54 -0.68 14.01
C VAL A 24 3.26 0.28 15.16
N ILE A 25 2.15 1.02 15.12
CA ILE A 25 1.74 1.95 16.17
C ILE A 25 1.54 1.21 17.50
N ASP A 26 0.81 0.10 17.49
CA ASP A 26 0.58 -0.73 18.68
C ASP A 26 1.89 -1.31 19.25
N LEU A 27 2.79 -1.74 18.37
CA LEU A 27 4.06 -2.35 18.73
C LEU A 27 4.99 -1.33 19.38
N VAL A 28 5.12 -0.14 18.79
CA VAL A 28 5.91 0.98 19.35
C VAL A 28 5.33 1.43 20.68
N ALA A 29 4.01 1.52 20.81
CA ALA A 29 3.36 1.89 22.07
C ALA A 29 3.63 0.88 23.19
N LYS A 30 3.60 -0.42 22.90
CA LYS A 30 3.86 -1.49 23.88
C LYS A 30 5.35 -1.64 24.22
N TYR A 31 6.22 -1.36 23.26
CA TYR A 31 7.66 -1.57 23.38
C TYR A 31 8.44 -0.35 22.88
N PRO A 32 8.40 0.79 23.60
CA PRO A 32 8.96 2.06 23.12
C PRO A 32 10.49 2.07 22.97
N LYS A 33 11.20 1.04 23.47
CA LYS A 33 12.65 0.85 23.30
C LYS A 33 13.00 -0.28 22.32
N GLY A 34 11.99 -0.85 21.66
CA GLY A 34 12.19 -1.92 20.70
C GLY A 34 12.78 -1.39 19.40
N ASN A 35 13.75 -2.13 18.84
CA ASN A 35 14.29 -1.84 17.53
C ASN A 35 13.53 -2.67 16.48
N PHE A 36 12.52 -2.08 15.87
CA PHE A 36 11.63 -2.75 14.93
C PHE A 36 11.98 -2.39 13.49
N SER A 37 11.91 -3.39 12.61
CA SER A 37 12.08 -3.21 11.17
C SER A 37 11.08 -4.07 10.42
N ILE A 38 10.65 -3.59 9.26
CA ILE A 38 9.91 -4.37 8.26
C ILE A 38 10.77 -4.54 7.02
N LEU A 39 10.40 -5.49 6.16
CA LEU A 39 10.99 -5.65 4.84
C LEU A 39 10.13 -4.89 3.82
N ASP A 40 10.75 -4.08 2.98
CA ASP A 40 10.08 -3.49 1.82
C ASP A 40 9.95 -4.50 0.67
N ASP A 41 9.35 -4.07 -0.42
CA ASP A 41 9.12 -4.86 -1.64
C ASP A 41 10.42 -5.31 -2.33
N GLN A 42 11.54 -4.65 -2.03
CA GLN A 42 12.89 -5.02 -2.49
C GLN A 42 13.62 -5.93 -1.48
N GLY A 43 12.97 -6.30 -0.38
CA GLY A 43 13.55 -7.09 0.70
C GLY A 43 14.56 -6.32 1.56
N GLN A 44 14.60 -4.98 1.45
CA GLN A 44 15.44 -4.14 2.29
C GLN A 44 14.75 -3.88 3.64
N LYS A 45 15.55 -3.78 4.69
CA LYS A 45 15.03 -3.45 6.02
C LYS A 45 14.77 -1.95 6.11
N ARG A 46 13.55 -1.60 6.53
CA ARG A 46 13.15 -0.25 6.91
C ARG A 46 12.92 -0.23 8.42
N PHE A 47 13.68 0.55 9.17
CA PHE A 47 13.49 0.62 10.62
C PHE A 47 12.40 1.63 10.96
N VAL A 48 11.50 1.26 11.87
CA VAL A 48 10.36 2.09 12.29
C VAL A 48 10.81 3.39 12.97
N ALA A 49 12.00 3.38 13.58
CA ALA A 49 12.57 4.54 14.24
C ALA A 49 13.27 5.52 13.28
N ASP A 50 13.47 5.14 12.01
CA ASP A 50 14.12 6.02 11.04
C ASP A 50 13.17 7.15 10.63
N ALA A 51 13.71 8.36 10.47
CA ALA A 51 12.92 9.55 10.18
C ALA A 51 12.22 9.50 8.81
N ASP A 52 12.73 8.68 7.89
CA ASP A 52 12.19 8.46 6.54
C ASP A 52 11.21 7.28 6.46
N PHE A 53 10.97 6.56 7.56
CA PHE A 53 10.04 5.43 7.58
C PHE A 53 8.61 5.81 7.17
N TRP A 54 8.02 6.80 7.86
CA TRP A 54 6.67 7.26 7.57
C TRP A 54 6.56 7.95 6.20
N PRO A 55 7.50 8.83 5.80
CA PRO A 55 7.55 9.34 4.43
C PRO A 55 7.55 8.26 3.35
N TRP A 56 8.40 7.23 3.46
CA TRP A 56 8.45 6.12 2.51
C TRP A 56 7.12 5.34 2.48
N ARG A 57 6.53 5.07 3.66
CA ARG A 57 5.22 4.42 3.76
C ARG A 57 4.13 5.25 3.10
N ASP A 58 4.14 6.57 3.28
CA ASP A 58 3.14 7.48 2.71
C ASP A 58 3.24 7.54 1.18
N GLU A 59 4.46 7.57 0.64
CA GLU A 59 4.71 7.46 -0.80
C GLU A 59 4.18 6.13 -1.37
N LEU A 60 4.42 5.02 -0.67
CA LEU A 60 3.91 3.71 -1.07
C LEU A 60 2.37 3.67 -1.08
N LEU A 61 1.73 4.21 -0.05
CA LEU A 61 0.27 4.27 0.01
C LEU A 61 -0.30 5.16 -1.10
N ALA A 62 0.31 6.32 -1.35
CA ALA A 62 -0.12 7.23 -2.41
C ALA A 62 -0.02 6.58 -3.79
N GLN A 63 1.05 5.83 -4.07
CA GLN A 63 1.19 5.09 -5.33
C GLN A 63 0.10 4.04 -5.48
N ILE A 64 -0.21 3.28 -4.42
CA ILE A 64 -1.28 2.27 -4.46
C ILE A 64 -2.65 2.93 -4.70
N GLU A 65 -2.93 4.08 -4.07
CA GLU A 65 -4.17 4.81 -4.28
C GLU A 65 -4.29 5.36 -5.71
N GLN A 66 -3.18 5.83 -6.29
CA GLN A 66 -3.13 6.24 -7.70
C GLN A 66 -3.37 5.05 -8.65
N ASP A 67 -2.74 3.90 -8.39
CA ASP A 67 -2.93 2.68 -9.20
C ASP A 67 -4.40 2.24 -9.18
N ILE A 68 -5.08 2.30 -8.03
CA ILE A 68 -6.50 1.97 -7.89
C ILE A 68 -7.38 2.89 -8.75
N ASP A 69 -7.13 4.20 -8.71
CA ASP A 69 -7.87 5.21 -9.49
C ASP A 69 -7.65 4.99 -11.00
N ASP A 70 -6.41 4.79 -11.43
CA ASP A 70 -6.06 4.57 -12.84
C ASP A 70 -6.68 3.28 -13.39
N ILE A 71 -6.65 2.17 -12.64
CA ILE A 71 -7.29 0.92 -13.05
C ILE A 71 -8.80 1.09 -13.15
N SER A 72 -9.42 1.82 -12.21
CA SER A 72 -10.86 2.07 -12.22
C SER A 72 -11.28 2.84 -13.47
N LYS A 73 -10.52 3.89 -13.84
CA LYS A 73 -10.73 4.66 -15.07
C LYS A 73 -10.56 3.80 -16.34
N LEU A 74 -9.55 2.92 -16.38
CA LEU A 74 -9.37 2.00 -17.50
C LEU A 74 -10.55 1.04 -17.66
N MET A 75 -11.11 0.54 -16.56
CA MET A 75 -12.30 -0.31 -16.60
C MET A 75 -13.53 0.44 -17.11
N GLU A 76 -13.71 1.70 -16.74
CA GLU A 76 -14.79 2.55 -17.26
C GLU A 76 -14.67 2.77 -18.78
N ILE A 77 -13.45 3.03 -19.27
CA ILE A 77 -13.18 3.15 -20.71
C ILE A 77 -13.51 1.85 -21.43
N GLU A 78 -13.00 0.70 -20.97
CA GLU A 78 -13.29 -0.61 -21.58
C GLU A 78 -14.79 -0.90 -21.61
N SER A 79 -15.53 -0.51 -20.56
CA SER A 79 -16.98 -0.69 -20.52
C SER A 79 -17.65 0.16 -21.60
N THR A 80 -17.29 1.43 -21.72
CA THR A 80 -17.88 2.38 -22.67
C THR A 80 -17.59 1.99 -24.13
N GLU A 81 -16.39 1.49 -24.42
CA GLU A 81 -16.02 1.01 -25.76
C GLU A 81 -16.73 -0.27 -26.16
N ARG A 82 -17.11 -1.14 -25.22
CA ARG A 82 -17.87 -2.37 -25.52
C ARG A 82 -19.34 -2.12 -25.83
N PHE A 83 -19.88 -0.95 -25.47
CA PHE A 83 -21.27 -0.56 -25.70
C PHE A 83 -21.45 0.40 -26.89
N ASN A 84 -20.36 0.81 -27.55
CA ASN A 84 -20.34 1.59 -28.80
C ASN A 84 -19.98 0.70 -30.00
#